data_AF-A0A258BMX3-F1
#
_entry.id   AF-A0A258BMX3-F1
#
_cell.length_a   1.000
_cell.length_b   1.000
_cell.length_c   1.000
_cell.angle_alpha   90.00
_cell.angle_beta   90.00
_cell.angle_gamma   90.00
#
_symmetry.space_group_name_H-M   'P 1'
#
loop_
_entity.id
_entity.type
_entity.pdbx_description
1 polymer ?
#
loop_
_entity_poly.entity_id
_entity_poly.type
_entity_poly.pdbx_seq_one_letter_code
_entity_poly.pdbx_strand_id
1 'polypeptide(L)'
;MAMDVDHAGLSDALVILGAAGLVIPTFARFRISPVIGFILVGLAVGPSGLGAMVEHYPWLFHFTISDPGSIAPFAELGIVLLLFSIGLELSFKRLWSMRNLVFGVGAMELIGSALLIALALHLLGTAPPAAIGLGLALALSSTALVLPMVGTQSPVGRVAFSMLLFEDL
;
A
#
# COMPACT_ATOMS: atom_id res chain seq x y z
N MET A 1 0.60 16.69 -24.31
CA MET A 1 1.88 16.12 -23.85
C MET A 1 1.78 14.63 -24.12
N ALA A 2 2.20 14.22 -25.32
CA ALA A 2 2.16 12.81 -25.71
C ALA A 2 3.21 12.08 -24.87
N MET A 3 2.83 10.98 -24.23
CA MET A 3 3.78 10.18 -23.47
C MET A 3 4.70 9.49 -24.47
N ASP A 4 5.96 9.91 -24.54
CA ASP A 4 7.01 9.14 -25.19
C ASP A 4 7.17 7.85 -24.37
N VAL A 5 6.52 6.79 -24.83
CA VAL A 5 6.69 5.44 -24.28
C VAL A 5 8.06 4.97 -24.74
N ASP A 6 9.08 5.40 -24.02
CA ASP A 6 10.46 5.00 -24.26
C ASP A 6 10.59 3.48 -24.09
N HIS A 7 11.51 2.83 -24.81
CA HIS A 7 11.70 1.38 -24.78
C HIS A 7 11.90 0.81 -23.35
N ALA A 8 12.42 1.63 -22.44
CA ALA A 8 12.57 1.32 -21.02
C ALA A 8 11.23 1.12 -20.29
N GLY A 9 10.23 1.99 -20.54
CA GLY A 9 8.92 1.89 -19.87
C GLY A 9 8.13 0.63 -20.27
N LEU A 10 8.30 0.16 -21.52
CA LEU A 10 7.70 -1.11 -21.96
C LEU A 10 8.38 -2.32 -21.30
N SER A 11 9.70 -2.28 -21.16
CA SER A 11 10.47 -3.33 -20.46
C SER A 11 10.02 -3.45 -19.01
N ASP A 12 9.93 -2.33 -18.30
CA ASP A 12 9.51 -2.32 -16.88
C ASP A 12 8.07 -2.81 -16.72
N ALA A 13 7.16 -2.38 -17.61
CA ALA A 13 5.78 -2.88 -17.62
C ALA A 13 5.69 -4.40 -17.85
N LEU A 14 6.53 -4.96 -18.73
CA LEU A 14 6.61 -6.40 -18.97
C LEU A 14 7.18 -7.15 -17.76
N VAL A 15 8.18 -6.60 -17.09
CA VAL A 15 8.73 -7.16 -15.84
C VAL A 15 7.66 -7.18 -14.75
N ILE A 16 6.92 -6.08 -14.57
CA ILE A 16 5.81 -6.01 -13.60
C ILE A 16 4.71 -7.01 -13.96
N LEU A 17 4.34 -7.11 -15.23
CA LEU A 17 3.30 -8.04 -15.68
C LEU A 17 3.74 -9.51 -15.52
N GLY A 18 5.00 -9.81 -15.81
CA GLY A 18 5.60 -11.13 -15.58
C GLY A 18 5.68 -11.47 -14.09
N ALA A 19 6.10 -10.52 -13.26
CA ALA A 19 6.09 -10.64 -11.81
C ALA A 19 4.68 -10.87 -11.28
N ALA A 20 3.67 -10.12 -11.74
CA ALA A 20 2.27 -10.35 -11.37
C ALA A 20 1.78 -11.73 -11.79
N GLY A 21 2.12 -12.17 -13.01
CA GLY A 21 1.82 -13.49 -13.53
C GLY A 21 2.43 -14.63 -12.72
N LEU A 22 3.55 -14.41 -12.03
CA LEU A 22 4.18 -15.39 -11.15
C LEU A 22 3.67 -15.28 -9.70
N VAL A 23 3.65 -14.07 -9.15
CA VAL A 23 3.34 -13.79 -7.74
C VAL A 23 1.91 -14.15 -7.42
N ILE A 24 0.94 -13.69 -8.23
CA ILE A 24 -0.48 -13.89 -7.95
C ILE A 24 -0.82 -15.38 -7.82
N PRO A 25 -0.55 -16.27 -8.80
CA PRO A 25 -0.90 -17.68 -8.66
C PRO A 25 -0.08 -18.39 -7.57
N THR A 26 1.19 -18.03 -7.39
CA THR A 26 2.05 -18.65 -6.38
C THR A 26 1.54 -18.33 -4.97
N PHE A 27 1.32 -17.05 -4.66
CA PHE A 27 0.89 -16.62 -3.34
C PHE A 27 -0.57 -17.00 -3.06
N ALA A 28 -1.43 -16.97 -4.08
CA ALA A 28 -2.80 -17.49 -3.96
C ALA A 28 -2.80 -18.98 -3.61
N ARG A 29 -1.89 -19.79 -4.16
CA ARG A 29 -1.75 -21.21 -3.81
C ARG A 29 -1.37 -21.42 -2.34
N PHE A 30 -0.54 -20.53 -1.78
CA PHE A 30 -0.16 -20.56 -0.36
C PHE A 30 -1.15 -19.84 0.57
N ARG A 31 -2.25 -19.29 0.05
CA ARG A 31 -3.23 -18.47 0.81
C ARG A 31 -2.59 -17.25 1.50
N ILE A 32 -1.54 -16.69 0.91
CA ILE A 32 -0.90 -15.46 1.36
C ILE A 32 -1.45 -14.30 0.51
N SER A 33 -1.61 -13.12 1.11
CA SER A 33 -2.02 -11.93 0.36
C SER A 33 -0.98 -11.62 -0.73
N PRO A 34 -1.39 -11.46 -2.01
CA PRO A 34 -0.49 -11.12 -3.11
C PRO A 34 0.34 -9.85 -2.88
N VAL A 35 -0.20 -8.91 -2.08
CA VAL A 35 0.50 -7.68 -1.67
C VAL A 35 1.89 -7.97 -1.10
N ILE A 36 1.99 -8.96 -0.21
CA ILE A 36 3.26 -9.32 0.44
C ILE A 36 4.24 -9.82 -0.63
N GLY A 37 3.75 -10.60 -1.58
CA GLY A 37 4.56 -11.09 -2.71
C GLY A 37 5.07 -9.95 -3.59
N PHE A 38 4.24 -8.94 -3.88
CA PHE A 38 4.67 -7.78 -4.63
C PHE A 38 5.71 -6.94 -3.90
N ILE A 39 5.60 -6.76 -2.58
CA ILE A 39 6.61 -6.08 -1.76
C ILE A 39 7.95 -6.86 -1.80
N LEU A 40 7.89 -8.18 -1.63
CA LEU A 40 9.08 -9.04 -1.66
C LEU A 40 9.75 -9.04 -3.02
N VAL A 41 8.96 -9.09 -4.11
CA VAL A 41 9.50 -8.99 -5.47
C VAL A 41 10.08 -7.61 -5.71
N GLY A 42 9.42 -6.53 -5.29
CA GLY A 42 9.99 -5.18 -5.38
C GLY A 42 11.32 -5.05 -4.64
N LEU A 43 11.44 -5.65 -3.46
CA LEU A 43 12.71 -5.69 -2.72
C LEU A 43 13.78 -6.53 -3.42
N ALA A 44 13.39 -7.69 -3.95
CA ALA A 44 14.31 -8.62 -4.60
C ALA A 44 14.76 -8.13 -5.99
N VAL A 45 13.87 -7.50 -6.75
CA VAL A 45 14.05 -7.15 -8.16
C VAL A 45 14.34 -5.66 -8.37
N GLY A 46 14.07 -4.84 -7.35
CA GLY A 46 14.34 -3.41 -7.35
C GLY A 46 15.83 -3.05 -7.26
N PRO A 47 16.13 -1.74 -7.26
CA PRO A 47 17.51 -1.23 -7.35
C PRO A 47 18.39 -1.65 -6.16
N SER A 48 17.81 -1.90 -4.99
CA SER A 48 18.53 -2.38 -3.80
C SER A 48 18.72 -3.91 -3.75
N GLY A 49 18.11 -4.66 -4.68
CA GLY A 49 18.19 -6.11 -4.78
C GLY A 49 19.02 -6.56 -5.97
N LEU A 50 18.43 -7.38 -6.84
CA LEU A 50 19.00 -7.85 -8.10
C LEU A 50 19.31 -6.69 -9.06
N GLY A 51 18.61 -5.55 -8.96
CA GLY A 51 18.87 -4.34 -9.73
C GLY A 51 20.28 -3.76 -9.50
N ALA A 52 20.85 -3.94 -8.30
CA ALA A 52 22.22 -3.50 -8.00
C ALA A 52 23.28 -4.32 -8.76
N MET A 53 22.95 -5.56 -9.17
CA MET A 53 23.87 -6.45 -9.88
C MET A 53 23.83 -6.30 -11.41
N VAL A 54 22.97 -5.41 -11.92
CA VAL A 54 22.86 -5.13 -13.36
C VAL A 54 24.18 -4.62 -13.94
N GLU A 55 24.98 -3.89 -13.17
CA GLU A 55 26.32 -3.44 -13.61
C GLU A 55 27.29 -4.60 -13.89
N HIS A 56 27.17 -5.71 -13.16
CA HIS A 56 28.03 -6.89 -13.32
C HIS A 56 27.43 -7.93 -14.30
N TYR A 57 26.11 -7.95 -14.42
CA TYR A 57 25.37 -8.88 -15.27
C TYR A 57 24.35 -8.12 -16.14
N PRO A 58 24.74 -7.67 -17.34
CA PRO A 58 23.90 -6.81 -18.19
C PRO A 58 22.56 -7.45 -18.60
N TRP A 59 22.49 -8.77 -18.61
CA TRP A 59 21.28 -9.52 -18.93
C TRP A 59 20.20 -9.41 -17.85
N LEU A 60 20.56 -9.09 -16.59
CA LEU A 60 19.60 -8.89 -15.51
C LEU A 60 18.68 -7.69 -15.76
N PHE A 61 19.09 -6.71 -16.57
CA PHE A 61 18.30 -5.53 -16.89
C PHE A 61 16.88 -5.87 -17.39
N HIS A 62 16.71 -6.99 -18.11
CA HIS A 62 15.41 -7.43 -18.64
C HIS A 62 14.50 -8.05 -17.57
N PHE A 63 15.04 -8.34 -16.39
CA PHE A 63 14.33 -8.95 -15.27
C PHE A 63 14.33 -8.06 -14.03
N THR A 64 14.96 -6.88 -14.07
CA THR A 64 15.12 -5.96 -12.93
C THR A 64 14.50 -4.61 -13.20
N ILE A 65 13.99 -4.00 -12.14
CA ILE A 65 13.46 -2.63 -12.17
C ILE A 65 14.63 -1.69 -11.95
N SER A 66 15.08 -1.02 -13.02
CA SER A 66 16.29 -0.20 -12.99
C SER A 66 16.00 1.27 -12.68
N ASP A 67 14.80 1.76 -13.00
CA ASP A 67 14.36 3.12 -12.72
C ASP A 67 13.05 3.12 -11.90
N PRO A 68 13.08 3.57 -10.63
CA PRO A 68 11.85 3.81 -9.87
C PRO A 68 10.93 4.86 -10.50
N GLY A 69 11.48 5.81 -11.27
CA GLY A 69 10.75 6.91 -11.89
C GLY A 69 9.83 6.46 -13.03
N SER A 70 10.19 5.42 -13.77
CA SER A 70 9.39 4.88 -14.89
C SER A 70 8.13 4.16 -14.42
N ILE A 71 8.14 3.59 -13.21
CA ILE A 71 7.02 2.82 -12.64
C ILE A 71 6.01 3.71 -11.91
N ALA A 72 6.46 4.84 -11.38
CA ALA A 72 5.61 5.73 -10.58
C ALA A 72 4.29 6.11 -11.28
N PRO A 73 4.24 6.47 -12.58
CA PRO A 73 2.98 6.79 -13.26
C PRO A 73 2.01 5.60 -13.32
N PHE A 74 2.51 4.37 -13.48
CA PHE A 74 1.68 3.17 -13.49
C PHE A 74 1.13 2.85 -12.10
N ALA A 75 1.94 3.03 -11.06
CA ALA A 75 1.51 2.85 -9.68
C ALA A 75 0.44 3.89 -9.29
N GLU A 76 0.64 5.16 -9.64
CA GLU A 76 -0.33 6.24 -9.44
C GLU A 76 -1.65 5.95 -10.15
N LEU A 77 -1.60 5.55 -11.43
CA LEU A 77 -2.78 5.16 -12.18
C LEU A 77 -3.52 3.99 -11.49
N GLY A 78 -2.78 2.97 -11.03
CA GLY A 78 -3.34 1.84 -10.31
C GLY A 78 -4.07 2.26 -9.03
N ILE A 79 -3.47 3.15 -8.24
CA ILE A 79 -4.08 3.70 -7.02
C ILE A 79 -5.33 4.52 -7.36
N VAL A 80 -5.29 5.37 -8.39
CA VAL A 80 -6.45 6.17 -8.82
C VAL A 80 -7.61 5.26 -9.24
N LEU A 81 -7.34 4.23 -10.04
CA LEU A 81 -8.36 3.26 -10.46
C LEU A 81 -8.92 2.47 -9.27
N LEU A 82 -8.07 2.08 -8.32
CA LEU A 82 -8.49 1.40 -7.09
C LEU A 82 -9.42 2.28 -6.25
N LEU A 83 -8.99 3.50 -5.94
CA LEU A 83 -9.78 4.46 -5.16
C LEU A 83 -11.09 4.83 -5.88
N PHE A 84 -11.06 4.96 -7.20
CA PHE A 84 -12.26 5.17 -8.01
C PHE A 84 -13.24 4.00 -7.91
N SER A 85 -12.75 2.76 -8.07
CA SER A 85 -13.57 1.55 -7.93
C SER A 85 -14.19 1.45 -6.53
N ILE A 86 -13.42 1.74 -5.48
CA ILE A 86 -13.92 1.79 -4.10
C ILE A 86 -15.01 2.87 -3.98
N GLY A 87 -14.80 4.05 -4.57
CA GLY A 87 -15.78 5.12 -4.62
C GLY A 87 -17.10 4.71 -5.26
N LEU A 88 -17.07 3.91 -6.33
CA LEU A 88 -18.27 3.38 -7.00
C LEU A 88 -19.05 2.37 -6.15
N GLU A 89 -18.38 1.59 -5.29
CA GLU A 89 -19.04 0.66 -4.36
C GLU A 89 -19.71 1.36 -3.17
N LEU A 90 -19.39 2.63 -2.93
CA LEU A 90 -19.86 3.42 -1.80
C LEU A 90 -21.04 4.30 -2.19
N SER A 91 -22.23 3.93 -1.72
CA SER A 91 -23.37 4.84 -1.78
C SER A 91 -23.34 5.84 -0.62
N PHE A 92 -23.83 7.06 -0.87
CA PHE A 92 -23.98 8.09 0.17
C PHE A 92 -24.78 7.59 1.39
N LYS A 93 -25.81 6.76 1.16
CA LYS A 93 -26.59 6.12 2.23
C LYS A 93 -25.75 5.19 3.11
N ARG A 94 -24.86 4.39 2.49
CA ARG A 94 -23.95 3.49 3.21
C ARG A 94 -22.98 4.31 4.06
N LEU A 95 -22.39 5.36 3.50
CA LEU A 95 -21.51 6.28 4.23
C LEU A 95 -22.20 6.89 5.45
N TRP A 96 -23.40 7.44 5.24
CA TRP A 96 -24.18 8.07 6.30
C TRP A 96 -24.56 7.11 7.43
N SER A 97 -24.82 5.85 7.10
CA SER A 97 -25.09 4.79 8.09
C SER A 97 -23.87 4.42 8.93
N MET A 98 -22.67 4.64 8.39
CA MET A 98 -21.40 4.29 9.03
C MET A 98 -20.76 5.44 9.82
N ARG A 99 -21.33 6.65 9.81
CA ARG A 99 -20.74 7.84 10.45
C ARG A 99 -20.33 7.62 11.92
N ASN A 100 -21.12 6.88 12.68
CA ASN A 100 -20.81 6.60 14.09
C ASN A 100 -19.63 5.63 14.24
N LEU A 101 -19.44 4.72 13.28
CA LEU A 101 -18.27 3.85 13.25
C LEU A 101 -17.02 4.64 12.83
N VAL A 102 -17.15 5.50 11.82
CA VAL A 102 -16.03 6.32 11.31
C VAL A 102 -15.52 7.26 12.39
N PHE A 103 -16.39 8.13 12.93
CA PHE A 103 -15.99 9.10 13.95
C PHE A 103 -15.86 8.51 15.36
N GLY A 104 -16.46 7.35 15.63
CA GLY A 104 -16.36 6.69 16.93
C GLY A 104 -15.18 5.73 16.98
N VAL A 105 -15.23 4.67 16.17
CA VAL A 105 -14.22 3.60 16.17
C VAL A 105 -12.94 4.07 15.48
N GLY A 106 -13.03 4.71 14.32
CA GLY A 106 -11.84 5.21 13.60
C GLY A 106 -11.05 6.22 14.42
N ALA A 107 -11.71 7.21 15.00
CA ALA A 107 -11.05 8.20 15.86
C ALA A 107 -10.44 7.57 17.12
N MET A 108 -11.16 6.65 17.77
CA MET A 108 -10.68 5.97 18.97
C MET A 108 -9.48 5.08 18.67
N GLU A 109 -9.50 4.38 17.53
CA GLU A 109 -8.40 3.56 17.07
C GLU A 109 -7.18 4.44 16.79
N LEU A 110 -7.28 5.46 15.93
CA LEU A 110 -6.14 6.31 15.55
C LEU A 110 -5.53 7.02 16.76
N ILE A 111 -6.36 7.65 17.60
CA ILE A 111 -5.86 8.37 18.78
C ILE A 111 -5.31 7.38 19.81
N GLY A 112 -5.99 6.25 20.01
CA GLY A 112 -5.58 5.22 20.95
C GLY A 112 -4.24 4.58 20.56
N SER A 113 -4.10 4.16 19.31
CA SER A 113 -2.86 3.56 18.78
C SER A 113 -1.73 4.58 18.77
N ALA A 114 -1.99 5.82 18.33
CA ALA A 114 -0.98 6.88 18.34
C ALA A 114 -0.47 7.19 19.75
N LEU A 115 -1.35 7.28 20.75
CA LEU A 115 -0.96 7.51 22.14
C LEU A 115 -0.19 6.35 22.73
N LEU A 116 -0.58 5.10 22.44
CA LEU A 116 0.15 3.92 22.90
C LEU A 116 1.56 3.86 22.32
N ILE A 117 1.70 4.14 21.02
CA ILE A 117 3.00 4.17 20.33
C ILE A 117 3.84 5.34 20.86
N ALA A 118 3.26 6.53 20.99
CA ALA A 118 3.95 7.71 21.52
C ALA A 118 4.43 7.47 22.96
N LEU A 119 3.61 6.85 23.80
CA LEU A 119 4.00 6.49 25.17
C LEU A 119 5.18 5.51 25.17
N ALA A 120 5.11 4.46 24.35
CA ALA A 120 6.20 3.49 24.23
C ALA A 120 7.51 4.15 23.76
N LEU A 121 7.44 5.04 22.76
CA LEU A 121 8.60 5.78 22.27
C LEU A 121 9.16 6.73 23.33
N HIS A 122 8.29 7.41 24.08
CA HIS A 122 8.72 8.30 25.14
C HIS A 122 9.46 7.55 26.27
N LEU A 123 8.96 6.36 26.64
CA LEU A 123 9.61 5.49 27.61
C LEU A 123 10.98 4.97 27.13
N LEU A 124 11.20 4.90 25.81
CA LEU A 124 12.49 4.60 25.19
C LEU A 124 13.44 5.80 25.13
N GLY A 125 13.03 6.98 25.64
CA GLY A 125 13.87 8.17 25.74
C GLY A 125 13.71 9.18 24.60
N THR A 126 12.73 9.02 23.71
CA THR A 126 12.44 10.07 22.71
C THR A 126 11.73 11.26 23.34
N ALA A 127 12.07 12.47 22.85
CA ALA A 127 11.47 13.71 23.30
C ALA A 127 9.94 13.70 23.03
N PRO A 128 9.10 14.26 23.93
CA PRO A 128 7.65 14.19 23.78
C PRO A 128 7.09 14.67 22.43
N PRO A 129 7.58 15.78 21.83
CA PRO A 129 7.10 16.20 20.51
C PRO A 129 7.40 15.19 19.40
N ALA A 130 8.59 14.57 19.44
CA ALA A 130 8.99 13.56 18.47
C ALA A 130 8.22 12.26 18.67
N ALA A 131 8.00 11.84 19.92
CA ALA A 131 7.24 10.65 20.26
C ALA A 131 5.78 10.76 19.79
N ILE A 132 5.13 11.91 20.00
CA ILE A 132 3.76 12.17 19.52
C ILE A 132 3.70 12.17 17.99
N GLY A 133 4.64 12.86 17.33
CA GLY A 133 4.70 12.90 15.86
C GLY A 133 4.89 11.52 15.25
N LEU A 134 5.81 10.72 15.78
CA LEU A 134 6.03 9.34 15.36
C LEU A 134 4.86 8.42 15.71
N GLY A 135 4.24 8.61 16.87
CA GLY A 135 3.06 7.85 17.28
C GLY A 135 1.92 8.02 16.29
N LEU A 136 1.61 9.26 15.91
CA LEU A 136 0.62 9.56 14.87
C LEU A 136 1.02 8.97 13.51
N ALA A 137 2.28 9.14 13.09
CA ALA A 137 2.74 8.65 11.80
C ALA A 137 2.68 7.12 11.67
N LEU A 138 2.97 6.40 12.76
CA LEU A 138 2.95 4.93 12.80
C LEU A 138 1.56 4.34 13.06
N ALA A 139 0.63 5.13 13.56
CA ALA A 139 -0.75 4.73 13.79
C ALA A 139 -1.58 4.65 12.50
N LEU A 140 -1.20 5.41 11.47
CA LEU A 140 -1.88 5.40 10.17
C LEU A 140 -1.73 4.05 9.46
N SER A 141 -2.84 3.60 8.86
CA SER A 141 -2.97 2.38 8.09
C SER A 141 -3.01 2.68 6.58
N SER A 142 -2.80 1.64 5.77
CA SER A 142 -2.79 1.77 4.32
C SER A 142 -4.07 1.22 3.70
N THR A 143 -4.97 2.13 3.28
CA THR A 143 -6.24 1.80 2.62
C THR A 143 -6.06 0.87 1.42
N ALA A 144 -5.05 1.16 0.60
CA ALA A 144 -4.73 0.40 -0.62
C ALA A 144 -4.33 -1.05 -0.33
N LEU A 145 -3.79 -1.34 0.85
CA LEU A 145 -3.35 -2.69 1.23
C LEU A 145 -4.40 -3.46 2.04
N VAL A 146 -5.09 -2.79 2.96
CA VAL A 146 -6.02 -3.45 3.89
C VAL A 146 -7.35 -3.81 3.24
N LEU A 147 -7.91 -2.94 2.38
CA LEU A 147 -9.22 -3.20 1.78
C LEU A 147 -9.26 -4.42 0.86
N PRO A 148 -8.27 -4.68 0.00
CA PRO A 148 -8.25 -5.91 -0.80
C PRO A 148 -8.19 -7.18 0.05
N MET A 149 -7.66 -7.12 1.28
CA MET A 149 -7.53 -8.28 2.16
C MET A 149 -8.82 -8.61 2.92
N VAL A 150 -9.53 -7.60 3.41
CA VAL A 150 -10.67 -7.79 4.33
C VAL A 150 -12.02 -7.53 3.64
N GLY A 151 -12.02 -6.79 2.53
CA GLY A 151 -13.22 -6.32 1.83
C GLY A 151 -14.07 -5.37 2.68
N THR A 152 -15.22 -4.95 2.15
CA THR A 152 -16.11 -3.98 2.83
C THR A 152 -17.42 -4.58 3.35
N GLN A 153 -17.69 -5.86 3.05
CA GLN A 153 -19.00 -6.48 3.30
C GLN A 153 -19.09 -7.21 4.64
N SER A 154 -17.99 -7.85 5.06
CA SER A 154 -17.94 -8.60 6.32
C SER A 154 -18.06 -7.65 7.53
N PRO A 155 -18.48 -8.13 8.71
CA PRO A 155 -18.50 -7.30 9.93
C PRO A 155 -17.12 -6.69 10.24
N VAL A 156 -16.07 -7.49 10.10
CA VAL A 156 -14.67 -7.05 10.29
C VAL A 156 -14.29 -6.02 9.21
N GLY A 157 -14.66 -6.27 7.96
CA GLY A 157 -14.39 -5.37 6.83
C GLY A 157 -15.10 -4.03 6.94
N ARG A 158 -16.32 -3.99 7.50
CA ARG A 158 -17.02 -2.73 7.77
C ARG A 158 -16.33 -1.90 8.84
N VAL A 159 -15.81 -2.54 9.89
CA VAL A 159 -15.06 -1.85 10.95
C VAL A 159 -13.71 -1.35 10.41
N ALA A 160 -12.96 -2.20 9.72
CA ALA A 160 -11.70 -1.82 9.07
C ALA A 160 -11.90 -0.68 8.07
N PHE A 161 -12.92 -0.76 7.22
CA PHE A 161 -13.26 0.32 6.28
C PHE A 161 -13.61 1.63 6.99
N SER A 162 -14.28 1.58 8.15
CA SER A 162 -14.59 2.80 8.91
C SER A 162 -13.36 3.46 9.55
N MET A 163 -12.36 2.67 9.95
CA MET A 163 -11.07 3.18 10.45
C MET A 163 -10.31 3.87 9.32
N LEU A 164 -10.14 3.16 8.20
CA LEU A 164 -9.43 3.67 7.01
C LEU A 164 -10.06 4.95 6.45
N LEU A 165 -11.40 5.02 6.41
CA LEU A 165 -12.08 6.23 5.97
C LEU A 165 -11.84 7.42 6.93
N PHE A 166 -11.71 7.17 8.24
CA PHE A 166 -11.40 8.23 9.18
C PHE A 166 -9.97 8.74 9.01
N GLU A 167 -9.03 7.85 8.69
CA GLU A 167 -7.63 8.19 8.44
C GLU A 167 -7.43 8.95 7.11
N ASP A 168 -8.25 8.66 6.09
CA ASP A 168 -8.20 9.32 4.79
C ASP A 168 -8.89 10.72 4.78
N LEU A 169 -9.60 11.11 5.85
CA LEU A 169 -10.30 12.41 5.99
C LEU A 169 -9.36 13.55 6.40
#